data_AF-A0A7C3Z4P9-F1
#
_entry.id   AF-A0A7C3Z4P9-F1
#
_cell.length_a   1.000
_cell.length_b   1.000
_cell.length_c   1.000
_cell.angle_alpha   90.00
_cell.angle_beta   90.00
_cell.angle_gamma   90.00
#
_symmetry.space_group_name_H-M   'P 1'
#
loop_
_entity.id
_entity.type
_entity.pdbx_description
1 polymer ?
#
loop_
_entity_poly.entity_id
_entity_poly.type
_entity_poly.pdbx_seq_one_letter_code
_entity_poly.pdbx_strand_id
1 'polypeptide(L)'
;MVDEINEEKLFQILFLHLVYSFQNLAIMQLGKIVNPTTNKVEKDLVQAKNTIDILRMLREKTKGNLSKEESDLIEQVIYTLQLNYADEVEKESKENKESKESESTDEKQNS
;
A
#
# COMPACT_ATOMS: atom_id res chain seq x y z
N MET A 1 -3.85 32.71 17.22
CA MET A 1 -2.43 32.35 17.13
C MET A 1 -2.37 31.01 16.42
N VAL A 2 -2.27 31.06 15.09
CA VAL A 2 -1.59 29.98 14.38
C VAL A 2 -0.15 30.44 14.46
N ASP A 3 0.65 29.83 15.32
CA ASP A 3 2.06 30.17 15.45
C ASP A 3 2.69 30.12 14.05
N GLU A 4 3.51 31.11 13.70
CA GLU A 4 4.20 31.18 12.40
C GLU A 4 5.06 29.91 12.24
N ILE A 5 4.51 28.90 11.58
CA ILE A 5 5.26 27.71 11.16
C ILE A 5 6.26 28.21 10.12
N ASN A 6 7.55 28.11 10.43
CA ASN A 6 8.59 28.43 9.48
C ASN A 6 8.57 27.43 8.29
N GLU A 7 9.15 27.84 7.17
CA GLU A 7 9.07 27.09 5.91
C GLU A 7 9.66 25.67 6.02
N GLU A 8 10.78 25.52 6.75
CA GLU A 8 11.41 24.22 7.00
C GLU A 8 10.46 23.26 7.73
N LYS A 9 9.81 23.72 8.80
CA LYS A 9 8.88 22.90 9.57
C LYS A 9 7.62 22.57 8.77
N LEU A 10 7.16 23.51 7.94
CA LEU A 10 6.04 23.28 7.03
C LEU A 10 6.36 22.17 6.03
N PHE A 11 7.53 22.21 5.39
CA PHE A 11 7.95 21.18 4.44
C PHE A 11 8.12 19.81 5.10
N GLN A 12 8.65 19.76 6.32
CA GLN A 12 8.70 18.52 7.09
C GLN A 12 7.30 17.94 7.28
N ILE A 13 6.34 18.74 7.78
CA ILE A 13 4.95 18.30 7.99
C ILE A 13 4.31 17.81 6.70
N LEU A 14 4.51 18.54 5.59
CA LEU A 14 3.95 18.18 4.29
C LEU A 14 4.54 16.88 3.74
N PHE A 15 5.84 16.64 3.93
CA PHE A 15 6.47 15.38 3.53
C PHE A 15 5.90 14.20 4.32
N LEU A 16 5.81 14.32 5.65
CA LEU A 16 5.22 13.27 6.48
C LEU A 16 3.77 12.99 6.06
N HIS A 17 2.97 14.05 5.85
CA HIS A 17 1.59 13.91 5.38
C HIS A 17 1.52 13.20 4.02
N LEU A 18 2.36 13.56 3.06
CA LEU A 18 2.41 12.92 1.75
C LEU A 18 2.67 11.42 1.85
N VAL A 19 3.66 11.01 2.67
CA VAL A 19 3.99 9.60 2.90
C VAL A 19 2.80 8.87 3.52
N TYR A 20 2.13 9.45 4.52
CA TYR A 20 0.94 8.86 5.13
C TYR A 20 -0.24 8.76 4.16
N SER A 21 -0.46 9.75 3.29
CA SER A 21 -1.51 9.69 2.28
C SER A 21 -1.30 8.52 1.32
N PHE A 22 -0.07 8.29 0.86
CA PHE A 22 0.27 7.13 0.03
C PHE A 22 0.17 5.81 0.79
N GLN A 23 0.55 5.79 2.08
CA GLN A 23 0.36 4.61 2.92
C GLN A 23 -1.12 4.21 3.00
N ASN A 24 -2.00 5.16 3.31
CA ASN A 24 -3.44 4.92 3.40
C ASN A 24 -4.03 4.46 2.07
N LEU A 25 -3.60 5.08 0.96
CA LEU A 25 -4.00 4.67 -0.38
C LEU A 25 -3.61 3.22 -0.68
N ALA A 26 -2.36 2.82 -0.38
CA ALA A 26 -1.89 1.46 -0.57
C ALA A 26 -2.64 0.46 0.33
N ILE A 27 -2.90 0.79 1.60
CA ILE A 27 -3.66 -0.07 2.52
C ILE A 27 -5.10 -0.30 2.02
N MET A 28 -5.75 0.74 1.48
CA MET A 28 -7.07 0.62 0.85
C MET A 28 -7.00 -0.30 -0.38
N GLN A 29 -6.01 -0.11 -1.26
CA GLN A 29 -5.80 -0.95 -2.46
C GLN A 29 -5.44 -2.40 -2.11
N LEU A 30 -4.84 -2.65 -0.95
CA LEU A 30 -4.61 -4.01 -0.44
C LEU A 30 -5.91 -4.68 0.06
N GLY A 31 -7.04 -3.97 0.06
CA GLY A 31 -8.31 -4.47 0.58
C GLY A 31 -8.33 -4.61 2.11
N LYS A 32 -7.45 -3.89 2.83
CA LYS A 32 -7.40 -3.97 4.31
C LYS A 32 -8.31 -2.96 5.01
N ILE A 33 -8.80 -1.96 4.28
CA ILE A 33 -9.75 -0.96 4.78
C ILE A 33 -10.89 -0.81 3.76
N VAL A 34 -12.10 -0.57 4.26
CA VAL A 34 -13.28 -0.31 3.42
C VAL A 34 -13.11 1.05 2.74
N ASN A 35 -13.36 1.10 1.43
CA ASN A 35 -13.40 2.36 0.69
C ASN A 35 -14.57 3.20 1.24
N PRO A 36 -14.33 4.41 1.82
CA PRO A 36 -15.38 5.22 2.45
C PRO A 36 -16.37 5.80 1.45
N THR A 37 -16.04 5.81 0.16
CA THR A 37 -16.91 6.30 -0.91
C THR A 37 -17.82 5.19 -1.44
N THR A 38 -17.29 3.97 -1.62
CA THR A 38 -18.06 2.86 -2.20
C THR A 38 -18.65 1.90 -1.16
N ASN A 39 -18.25 2.01 0.11
CA ASN A 39 -18.55 1.06 1.19
C ASN A 39 -18.15 -0.39 0.86
N LYS A 40 -17.19 -0.57 -0.05
CA LYS A 40 -16.68 -1.89 -0.45
C LYS A 40 -15.20 -2.01 -0.15
N VAL A 41 -14.78 -3.23 0.15
CA VAL A 41 -13.36 -3.59 0.16
C VAL A 41 -12.95 -3.83 -1.28
N GLU A 42 -12.25 -2.87 -1.88
CA GLU A 42 -11.76 -2.94 -3.25
C GLU A 42 -10.28 -3.33 -3.22
N LYS A 43 -10.02 -4.64 -3.27
CA LYS A 43 -8.66 -5.18 -3.39
C LYS A 43 -8.20 -5.04 -4.84
N ASP A 44 -7.14 -4.27 -5.04
CA ASP A 44 -6.42 -4.08 -6.31
C ASP A 44 -4.92 -4.14 -6.04
N LEU A 45 -4.35 -5.35 -6.15
CA LEU A 45 -2.93 -5.58 -5.90
C LEU A 45 -2.04 -4.90 -6.94
N VAL A 46 -2.53 -4.67 -8.17
CA VAL A 46 -1.75 -3.96 -9.20
C VAL A 46 -1.55 -2.52 -8.76
N GLN A 47 -2.61 -1.86 -8.31
CA GLN A 47 -2.52 -0.48 -7.82
C GLN A 47 -1.73 -0.38 -6.51
N ALA A 48 -1.91 -1.33 -5.59
CA ALA A 48 -1.11 -1.37 -4.35
C ALA A 48 0.40 -1.42 -4.66
N LYS A 49 0.80 -2.27 -5.61
CA LYS A 49 2.20 -2.37 -6.05
C LYS A 49 2.69 -1.06 -6.66
N ASN A 50 1.89 -0.44 -7.53
CA ASN A 50 2.24 0.86 -8.13
C ASN A 50 2.48 1.94 -7.07
N THR A 51 1.61 2.01 -6.05
CA THR A 51 1.77 2.95 -4.93
C THR A 51 3.05 2.68 -4.13
N ILE A 52 3.39 1.42 -3.86
CA ILE A 52 4.66 1.03 -3.22
C ILE A 52 5.85 1.46 -4.07
N ASP A 53 5.80 1.24 -5.38
CA ASP A 53 6.87 1.63 -6.30
C ASP A 53 7.04 3.17 -6.37
N ILE A 54 5.95 3.95 -6.27
CA ILE A 54 6.01 5.41 -6.13
C ILE A 54 6.73 5.81 -4.85
N LEU A 55 6.40 5.21 -3.69
CA LEU A 55 7.08 5.50 -2.43
C LEU A 55 8.58 5.15 -2.49
N ARG A 56 8.93 4.02 -3.11
CA ARG A 56 10.33 3.62 -3.33
C ARG A 56 11.07 4.62 -4.21
N MET A 57 10.44 5.06 -5.30
CA MET A 57 10.98 6.09 -6.17
C MET A 57 11.18 7.41 -5.41
N LEU A 58 10.19 7.81 -4.60
CA LEU A 58 10.26 9.02 -3.80
C LEU A 58 11.46 8.98 -2.86
N ARG A 59 11.65 7.89 -2.10
CA ARG A 59 12.82 7.69 -1.23
C ARG A 59 14.14 7.86 -1.99
N GLU A 60 14.26 7.24 -3.16
CA GLU A 60 15.49 7.32 -3.96
C GLU A 60 15.73 8.74 -4.51
N LYS A 61 14.68 9.43 -4.95
CA LYS A 61 14.77 10.79 -5.50
C LYS A 61 15.01 11.87 -4.44
N THR A 62 14.62 11.63 -3.19
CA THR A 62 14.81 12.58 -2.08
C THR A 62 16.01 12.25 -1.19
N LYS A 63 16.78 11.20 -1.52
CA LYS A 63 17.97 10.80 -0.77
C LYS A 63 18.96 11.97 -0.61
N GLY A 64 19.40 12.21 0.62
CA GLY A 64 20.28 13.32 0.99
C GLY A 64 19.55 14.63 1.32
N ASN A 65 18.24 14.72 1.05
CA ASN A 65 17.39 15.85 1.43
C ASN A 65 16.43 15.52 2.58
N LEU A 66 16.44 14.28 3.09
CA LEU A 66 15.58 13.86 4.19
C LEU A 66 16.31 14.01 5.52
N SER A 67 15.60 14.52 6.53
CA SER A 67 15.96 14.34 7.93
C SER A 67 15.90 12.87 8.32
N LYS A 68 16.53 12.53 9.45
CA LYS A 68 16.50 11.17 9.98
C LYS A 68 15.07 10.67 10.21
N GLU A 69 14.20 11.53 10.75
CA GLU A 69 12.80 11.21 11.02
C GLU A 69 12.03 10.87 9.73
N GLU A 70 12.23 11.67 8.68
CA GLU A 70 11.57 11.46 7.38
C GLU A 70 12.09 10.19 6.69
N SER A 71 13.40 9.93 6.77
CA SER A 71 14.02 8.72 6.24
C SER A 71 13.51 7.47 6.95
N ASP A 72 13.50 7.48 8.28
CA ASP A 72 13.01 6.35 9.08
C ASP A 72 11.52 6.08 8.79
N LEU A 73 10.70 7.14 8.67
CA LEU A 73 9.27 7.00 8.35
C LEU A 73 9.06 6.35 6.98
N ILE A 74 9.66 6.90 5.92
CA ILE A 74 9.41 6.40 4.55
C ILE A 74 9.92 4.96 4.39
N GLU A 75 11.04 4.60 5.03
CA GLU A 75 11.55 3.24 5.03
C GLU A 75 10.61 2.27 5.78
N GLN A 76 10.13 2.65 6.95
CA GLN A 76 9.18 1.85 7.73
C GLN A 76 7.87 1.63 6.96
N VAL A 77 7.35 2.68 6.32
CA VAL A 77 6.12 2.60 5.51
C VAL A 77 6.32 1.67 4.31
N ILE A 78 7.40 1.83 3.56
CA ILE A 78 7.71 0.94 2.42
C ILE A 78 7.80 -0.52 2.88
N TYR A 79 8.56 -0.80 3.93
CA TYR A 79 8.74 -2.15 4.46
C TYR A 79 7.40 -2.78 4.87
N THR A 80 6.60 -2.02 5.64
CA THR A 80 5.29 -2.49 6.10
C THR A 80 4.37 -2.80 4.92
N LEU A 81 4.30 -1.93 3.91
CA LEU A 81 3.45 -2.16 2.75
C LEU A 81 3.93 -3.35 1.91
N GLN A 82 5.25 -3.56 1.77
CA GLN A 82 5.80 -4.70 1.05
C GLN A 82 5.45 -6.03 1.70
N LEU A 83 5.54 -6.13 3.04
CA LEU A 83 5.09 -7.32 3.77
C LEU A 83 3.61 -7.58 3.55
N ASN A 84 2.78 -6.55 3.77
CA ASN A 84 1.34 -6.69 3.58
C ASN A 84 0.98 -7.08 2.13
N TYR A 85 1.69 -6.56 1.15
CA TYR A 85 1.51 -6.91 -0.26
C TYR A 85 1.87 -8.37 -0.52
N ALA A 86 3.02 -8.84 -0.03
CA ALA A 86 3.44 -10.23 -0.18
C ALA A 86 2.41 -11.20 0.41
N ASP A 87 1.92 -10.91 1.63
CA ASP A 87 0.89 -11.71 2.29
C ASP A 87 -0.40 -11.78 1.46
N GLU A 88 -0.84 -10.64 0.90
CA GLU A 88 -2.08 -10.58 0.12
C GLU A 88 -1.97 -11.22 -1.26
N VAL A 89 -0.79 -11.18 -1.88
CA VAL A 89 -0.48 -11.94 -3.10
C VAL A 89 -0.49 -13.45 -2.83
N GLU A 90 0.07 -13.88 -1.70
CA GLU A 90 0.06 -15.29 -1.33
C GLU A 90 -1.39 -15.79 -1.14
N LYS A 91 -2.25 -15.02 -0.46
CA LYS A 91 -3.67 -15.36 -0.28
C LYS A 91 -4.42 -15.45 -1.62
N GLU A 92 -4.28 -14.46 -2.49
CA GLU A 92 -4.93 -14.45 -3.81
C GLU A 92 -4.49 -15.67 -4.65
N SER A 93 -3.23 -16.09 -4.53
CA SER A 93 -2.74 -17.29 -5.22
C SER A 93 -3.34 -18.60 -4.69
N LYS A 94 -3.74 -18.66 -3.42
CA LYS A 94 -4.41 -19.82 -2.81
C LYS A 94 -5.88 -19.87 -3.20
N GLU A 95 -6.59 -18.74 -3.10
CA GLU A 95 -7.99 -18.61 -3.52
C GLU A 95 -8.20 -18.99 -5.00
N ASN A 96 -7.28 -18.57 -5.87
CA ASN A 96 -7.31 -18.92 -7.30
C ASN A 96 -6.99 -20.39 -7.61
N LYS A 97 -6.35 -21.13 -6.69
CA LYS A 97 -6.09 -22.57 -6.86
C LYS A 97 -7.27 -23.41 -6.38
N GLU A 98 -7.87 -23.05 -5.25
CA GLU A 98 -9.04 -23.74 -4.69
C GLU A 98 -10.27 -23.61 -5.60
N SER A 99 -10.48 -22.45 -6.22
CA SER A 99 -11.55 -22.23 -7.20
C SER A 99 -11.38 -23.04 -8.49
N LYS A 100 -10.13 -23.29 -8.93
CA LYS A 100 -9.85 -24.14 -10.11
C LYS A 100 -9.95 -25.63 -9.82
N GLU A 101 -9.66 -26.06 -8.59
CA GLU A 101 -9.84 -27.46 -8.18
C GLU A 101 -11.33 -27.83 -8.05
N SER A 102 -12.18 -26.93 -7.52
CA SER A 102 -13.62 -27.17 -7.43
C SER A 102 -14.30 -27.34 -8.80
N GLU A 103 -13.90 -26.59 -9.83
CA GLU A 103 -14.44 -26.72 -11.20
C GLU A 103 -14.00 -28.03 -11.87
N SER A 104 -12.82 -28.56 -11.53
CA SER A 104 -12.27 -29.78 -12.13
C SER A 104 -12.89 -31.09 -11.60
N THR A 105 -13.55 -31.06 -10.43
CA THR A 105 -14.23 -32.22 -9.83
C THR A 105 -15.64 -32.46 -10.36
N ASP A 106 -16.34 -31.43 -10.84
CA ASP A 106 -17.72 -31.58 -11.35
C ASP A 106 -17.78 -32.15 -12.78
N GLU A 107 -16.73 -31.99 -13.61
CA GLU A 107 -16.72 -32.55 -14.98
C GLU A 107 -16.50 -34.08 -15.03
N LYS A 108 -15.98 -34.72 -13.98
CA LYS A 108 -15.72 -36.18 -13.97
C LYS A 108 -16.88 -37.04 -13.47
N GLN A 109 -17.97 -36.44 -12.97
CA GLN A 109 -19.15 -37.19 -12.51
C GLN A 109 -20.27 -37.29 -13.56
N ASN A 110 -20.09 -36.68 -14.75
CA ASN A 110 -21.13 -36.63 -15.78
C ASN A 110 -20.71 -37.24 -17.15
N SER A 111 -19.70 -38.12 -17.17
CA SER A 111 -19.31 -38.94 -18.34
C SER A 111 -19.29 -40.43 -18.00
#